data_AF-U1QD26-F1
#
_entry.id   AF-U1QD26-F1
#
_cell.length_a   1.000
_cell.length_b   1.000
_cell.length_c   1.000
_cell.angle_alpha   90.00
_cell.angle_beta   90.00
_cell.angle_gamma   90.00
#
_symmetry.space_group_name_H-M   'P 1'
#
loop_
_entity.id
_entity.type
_entity.pdbx_description
1 polymer ?
#
loop_
_entity_poly.entity_id
_entity_poly.type
_entity_poly.pdbx_seq_one_letter_code
_entity_poly.pdbx_strand_id
1 'polypeptide(L)'
;MAGRSPRARPSDRADGPPDAALEVAVRVARLVGRGGRAVLVGVDGRSGSGKTSLASEVAAVLEGRGVAVALAEVEAFVPGWDGLADGVQRVAERLLAPVRDRGWAELAPWDWHAGRWSPPARIPARGCADVLLLVGCGSTSAPCAPLLDVSVWLDLDEGERRRRVTRREGDPGAWWRAWARQEDLLLAERDSARLADVRIAPTARRTASASASAADEKAPVGHPVTGAQSDRPPRLSADG
;
A
#
# COMPACT_ATOMS: atom_id res chain seq x y z
N MET A 1 19.34 4.63 19.41
CA MET A 1 18.09 3.84 19.43
C MET A 1 18.12 2.89 18.26
N ALA A 2 18.00 1.58 18.49
CA ALA A 2 18.01 0.58 17.43
C ALA A 2 16.76 0.75 16.54
N GLY A 3 16.96 1.23 15.32
CA GLY A 3 15.89 1.39 14.34
C GLY A 3 15.34 0.02 13.97
N ARG A 4 14.05 -0.20 14.22
CA ARG A 4 13.35 -1.40 13.75
C ARG A 4 13.29 -1.33 12.23
N SER A 5 13.61 -2.43 11.56
CA SER A 5 13.53 -2.57 10.11
C SER A 5 12.14 -2.12 9.59
N PRO A 6 12.04 -1.41 8.45
CA PRO A 6 10.77 -1.08 7.79
C PRO A 6 10.07 -2.31 7.18
N ARG A 7 10.29 -3.51 7.74
CA ARG A 7 9.65 -4.76 7.32
C ARG A 7 8.14 -4.62 7.47
N ALA A 8 7.45 -4.59 6.35
CA ALA A 8 6.05 -4.93 6.30
C ALA A 8 5.90 -6.40 6.72
N ARG A 9 5.42 -6.65 7.94
CA ARG A 9 4.85 -7.97 8.25
C ARG A 9 3.58 -8.13 7.40
N PRO A 10 3.30 -9.32 6.84
CA PRO A 10 2.03 -9.55 6.17
C PRO A 10 0.91 -9.45 7.22
N SER A 11 0.11 -8.39 7.16
CA SER A 11 -1.09 -8.23 7.98
C SER A 11 -2.03 -7.21 7.36
N ASP A 12 -3.31 -7.59 7.37
CA ASP A 12 -4.49 -7.06 6.70
C ASP A 12 -4.51 -7.23 5.17
N ARG A 13 -5.60 -7.86 4.68
CA ARG A 13 -5.97 -7.91 3.25
C ARG A 13 -5.87 -6.50 2.68
N ALA A 14 -5.46 -6.37 1.42
CA ALA A 14 -5.60 -5.08 0.78
C ALA A 14 -7.09 -4.70 0.80
N ASP A 15 -7.48 -3.56 1.40
CA ASP A 15 -8.82 -2.97 1.21
C ASP A 15 -9.00 -2.41 -0.23
N GLY A 16 -8.28 -2.99 -1.20
CA GLY A 16 -8.46 -2.72 -2.61
C GLY A 16 -9.78 -3.31 -3.10
N PRO A 17 -10.18 -3.00 -4.35
CA PRO A 17 -11.26 -3.71 -5.00
C PRO A 17 -11.00 -5.23 -4.88
N PRO A 18 -12.02 -6.05 -4.58
CA PRO A 18 -11.86 -7.50 -4.36
C PRO A 18 -11.20 -8.23 -5.55
N ASP A 19 -11.18 -7.61 -6.73
CA ASP A 19 -10.63 -8.16 -7.96
C ASP A 19 -9.28 -7.56 -8.40
N ALA A 20 -8.69 -6.63 -7.63
CA ALA A 20 -7.49 -5.89 -8.07
C ALA A 20 -6.26 -6.80 -8.28
N ALA A 21 -6.05 -7.78 -7.39
CA ALA A 21 -4.99 -8.77 -7.56
C ALA A 21 -5.20 -9.64 -8.81
N LEU A 22 -6.45 -10.02 -9.07
CA LEU A 22 -6.81 -10.82 -10.24
C LEU A 22 -6.60 -10.02 -11.54
N GLU A 23 -6.98 -8.74 -11.57
CA GLU A 23 -6.75 -7.85 -12.71
C GLU A 23 -5.27 -7.77 -13.07
N VAL A 24 -4.42 -7.48 -12.08
CA VAL A 24 -2.96 -7.42 -12.26
C VAL A 24 -2.42 -8.77 -12.72
N ALA A 25 -2.82 -9.87 -12.08
CA ALA A 25 -2.36 -11.21 -12.43
C ALA A 25 -2.75 -11.61 -13.86
N VAL A 26 -3.98 -11.30 -14.31
CA VAL A 26 -4.41 -11.55 -15.69
C VAL A 26 -3.58 -10.74 -16.69
N ARG A 27 -3.28 -9.48 -16.39
CA ARG A 27 -2.43 -8.63 -17.24
C ARG A 27 -1.03 -9.21 -17.36
N VAL A 28 -0.42 -9.61 -16.25
CA VAL A 28 0.92 -10.20 -16.19
C VAL A 28 0.97 -11.55 -16.90
N ALA A 29 -0.01 -12.43 -16.67
CA ALA A 29 -0.05 -13.76 -17.28
C ALA A 29 -0.08 -13.72 -18.82
N ARG A 30 -0.63 -12.66 -19.43
CA ARG A 30 -0.62 -12.47 -20.90
C ARG A 30 0.77 -12.18 -21.47
N LEU A 31 1.72 -11.80 -20.62
CA LEU A 31 3.10 -11.49 -21.01
C LEU A 31 4.05 -12.68 -20.79
N VAL A 32 3.70 -13.59 -19.88
CA VAL A 32 4.51 -14.78 -19.55
C VAL A 32 4.68 -15.67 -20.79
N GLY A 33 5.89 -16.23 -20.95
CA GLY A 33 6.26 -17.09 -22.08
C GLY A 33 6.56 -16.35 -23.39
N ARG A 34 6.35 -15.03 -23.46
CA ARG A 34 6.70 -14.23 -24.64
C ARG A 34 8.19 -13.91 -24.65
N GLY A 35 8.93 -14.52 -25.57
CA GLY A 35 10.34 -14.18 -25.81
C GLY A 35 11.32 -14.75 -24.78
N GLY A 36 10.93 -15.76 -24.00
CA GLY A 36 11.83 -16.52 -23.12
C GLY A 36 12.47 -15.73 -21.97
N ARG A 37 11.97 -14.54 -21.66
CA ARG A 37 12.47 -13.65 -20.60
C ARG A 37 11.45 -13.50 -19.47
N ALA A 38 11.93 -13.23 -18.27
CA ALA A 38 11.09 -12.92 -17.12
C ALA A 38 10.26 -11.65 -17.37
N VAL A 39 8.99 -11.65 -16.94
CA VAL A 39 8.15 -10.46 -16.89
C VAL A 39 8.47 -9.69 -15.61
N LEU A 40 8.86 -8.42 -15.73
CA LEU A 40 9.23 -7.58 -14.59
C LEU A 40 8.08 -6.63 -14.24
N VAL A 41 7.59 -6.71 -13.01
CA VAL A 41 6.41 -5.97 -12.54
C VAL A 41 6.78 -5.13 -11.34
N GLY A 42 6.57 -3.82 -11.42
CA GLY A 42 6.70 -2.92 -10.27
C GLY A 42 5.37 -2.74 -9.57
N VAL A 43 5.32 -3.01 -8.26
CA VAL A 43 4.16 -2.76 -7.40
C VAL A 43 4.54 -1.66 -6.40
N ASP A 44 4.10 -0.45 -6.69
CA ASP A 44 4.49 0.77 -6.00
C ASP A 44 3.30 1.43 -5.29
N GLY A 45 3.63 2.37 -4.42
CA GLY A 45 2.70 3.12 -3.61
C GLY A 45 3.42 3.53 -2.33
N ARG A 46 2.91 4.59 -1.70
CA ARG A 46 3.56 5.12 -0.49
C ARG A 46 3.54 4.13 0.68
N SER A 47 4.43 4.33 1.65
CA SER A 47 4.45 3.59 2.91
C SER A 47 3.06 3.52 3.54
N GLY A 48 2.60 2.29 3.83
CA GLY A 48 1.26 2.01 4.37
C GLY A 48 0.14 1.77 3.35
N SER A 49 0.39 1.83 2.04
CA SER A 49 -0.66 1.70 1.01
C SER A 49 -1.27 0.29 0.87
N GLY A 50 -0.54 -0.77 1.25
CA GLY A 50 -0.96 -2.16 1.08
C GLY A 50 -0.29 -2.91 -0.08
N LYS A 51 0.75 -2.31 -0.69
CA LYS A 51 1.52 -2.89 -1.81
C LYS A 51 2.04 -4.31 -1.55
N THR A 52 2.54 -4.60 -0.35
CA THR A 52 3.00 -5.95 0.02
C THR A 52 1.86 -6.98 -0.02
N SER A 53 0.69 -6.65 0.53
CA SER A 53 -0.48 -7.54 0.51
C SER A 53 -0.94 -7.80 -0.92
N LEU A 54 -1.08 -6.76 -1.74
CA LEU A 54 -1.45 -6.93 -3.16
C LEU A 54 -0.44 -7.81 -3.89
N ALA A 55 0.86 -7.58 -3.72
CA ALA A 55 1.88 -8.36 -4.41
C ALA A 55 1.86 -9.84 -4.01
N SER A 56 1.61 -10.15 -2.73
CA SER A 56 1.41 -11.52 -2.28
C SER A 56 0.17 -12.18 -2.89
N GLU A 57 -0.94 -11.44 -3.00
CA GLU A 57 -2.17 -11.94 -3.65
C GLU A 57 -1.96 -12.17 -5.15
N VAL A 58 -1.28 -11.26 -5.85
CA VAL A 58 -0.91 -11.42 -7.27
C VAL A 58 -0.02 -12.64 -7.47
N ALA A 59 1.00 -12.81 -6.62
CA ALA A 59 1.89 -13.97 -6.66
C ALA A 59 1.10 -15.28 -6.50
N ALA A 60 0.22 -15.37 -5.49
CA ALA A 60 -0.60 -16.55 -5.26
C ALA A 60 -1.50 -16.90 -6.45
N VAL A 61 -2.10 -15.91 -7.12
CA VAL A 61 -2.93 -16.13 -8.31
C VAL A 61 -2.10 -16.66 -9.50
N LEU A 62 -0.88 -16.14 -9.69
CA LEU A 62 0.03 -16.58 -10.76
C LEU A 62 0.59 -17.99 -10.49
N GLU A 63 1.04 -18.24 -9.26
CA GLU A 63 1.56 -19.56 -8.83
C GLU A 63 0.48 -20.64 -8.91
N GLY A 64 -0.77 -20.31 -8.57
CA GLY A 64 -1.93 -21.21 -8.76
C GLY A 64 -2.19 -21.59 -10.22
N ARG A 65 -1.57 -20.89 -11.18
CA ARG A 65 -1.60 -21.18 -12.62
C ARG A 65 -0.30 -21.80 -13.14
N GLY A 66 0.63 -22.17 -12.24
CA GLY A 66 1.91 -22.79 -12.58
C GLY A 66 2.99 -21.81 -13.05
N VAL A 67 2.83 -20.50 -12.81
CA VAL A 67 3.84 -19.48 -13.14
C VAL A 67 4.86 -19.40 -11.99
N ALA A 68 6.16 -19.49 -12.30
CA ALA A 68 7.22 -19.34 -11.31
C ALA A 68 7.42 -17.85 -10.96
N VAL A 69 7.00 -17.44 -9.77
CA VAL A 69 7.08 -16.04 -9.31
C VAL A 69 8.25 -15.85 -8.34
N ALA A 70 9.03 -14.80 -8.55
CA ALA A 70 9.94 -14.25 -7.56
C ALA A 70 9.38 -12.94 -7.01
N LEU A 71 9.45 -12.74 -5.70
CA LEU A 71 9.09 -11.49 -5.04
C LEU A 71 10.33 -10.87 -4.41
N ALA A 72 10.58 -9.59 -4.69
CA ALA A 72 11.68 -8.83 -4.11
C ALA A 72 11.16 -7.49 -3.56
N GLU A 73 11.56 -7.16 -2.33
CA GLU A 73 11.22 -5.89 -1.69
C GLU A 73 12.32 -4.86 -1.95
N VAL A 74 11.96 -3.65 -2.41
CA VAL A 74 12.92 -2.55 -2.61
C VAL A 74 13.65 -2.24 -1.31
N GLU A 75 12.92 -2.20 -0.20
CA GLU A 75 13.43 -1.88 1.13
C GLU A 75 14.48 -2.90 1.64
N ALA A 76 14.56 -4.10 1.06
CA ALA A 76 15.63 -5.05 1.34
C ALA A 76 16.99 -4.60 0.79
N PHE A 77 17.03 -3.61 -0.10
CA PHE A 77 18.23 -3.12 -0.77
C PHE A 77 18.46 -1.61 -0.58
N VAL A 78 17.78 -1.01 0.39
CA VAL A 78 17.93 0.41 0.76
C VAL A 78 18.94 0.54 1.92
N PRO A 79 20.06 1.25 1.75
CA PRO A 79 21.05 1.43 2.81
C PRO A 79 20.60 2.45 3.85
N GLY A 80 19.90 1.98 4.89
CA GLY A 80 19.49 2.81 6.01
C GLY A 80 18.34 3.77 5.68
N TRP A 81 17.97 4.62 6.64
CA TRP A 81 16.74 5.40 6.57
C TRP A 81 16.75 6.53 5.53
N ASP A 82 17.92 6.94 5.04
CA ASP A 82 18.09 8.04 4.09
C ASP A 82 18.56 7.56 2.70
N GLY A 83 18.54 6.24 2.46
CA GLY A 83 19.12 5.62 1.27
C GLY A 83 18.13 5.25 0.18
N LEU A 84 16.89 5.76 0.17
CA LEU A 84 15.85 5.26 -0.74
C LEU A 84 16.24 5.42 -2.22
N ALA A 85 16.79 6.59 -2.59
CA ALA A 85 17.26 6.86 -3.96
C ALA A 85 18.38 5.90 -4.39
N ASP A 86 19.37 5.70 -3.52
CA ASP A 86 20.47 4.75 -3.76
C ASP A 86 19.95 3.30 -3.87
N GLY A 87 18.94 2.96 -3.06
CA GLY A 87 18.33 1.64 -3.07
C GLY A 87 17.60 1.33 -4.37
N VAL A 88 16.79 2.26 -4.90
CA VAL A 88 16.09 2.05 -6.18
C VAL A 88 17.06 1.99 -7.36
N GLN A 89 18.11 2.81 -7.37
CA GLN A 89 19.17 2.75 -8.38
C GLN A 89 19.87 1.39 -8.35
N ARG A 90 20.26 0.92 -7.15
CA ARG A 90 20.88 -0.38 -6.95
C ARG A 90 19.97 -1.52 -7.40
N VAL A 91 18.67 -1.46 -7.10
CA VAL A 91 17.69 -2.46 -7.55
C VAL A 91 17.60 -2.49 -9.07
N ALA A 92 17.54 -1.35 -9.75
CA ALA A 92 17.51 -1.29 -11.20
C ALA A 92 18.77 -1.97 -11.82
N GLU A 93 19.95 -1.58 -11.34
CA GLU A 93 21.24 -2.04 -11.89
C GLU A 93 21.59 -3.49 -11.54
N ARG A 94 21.28 -3.92 -10.31
CA ARG A 94 21.79 -5.19 -9.75
C ARG A 94 20.74 -6.28 -9.61
N LEU A 95 19.45 -5.94 -9.71
CA LEU A 95 18.35 -6.91 -9.66
C LEU A 95 17.58 -6.94 -10.99
N LEU A 96 16.95 -5.83 -11.39
CA LEU A 96 16.07 -5.82 -12.56
C LEU A 96 16.84 -6.09 -13.86
N ALA A 97 17.95 -5.38 -14.11
CA ALA A 97 18.73 -5.57 -15.34
C ALA A 97 19.30 -7.00 -15.46
N PRO A 98 19.90 -7.61 -14.42
CA PRO A 98 20.34 -9.00 -14.49
C PRO A 98 19.20 -10.02 -14.65
N VAL A 99 18.06 -9.83 -13.96
CA VAL A 99 16.91 -10.74 -14.14
C VAL A 99 16.35 -10.63 -15.55
N ARG A 100 16.32 -9.41 -16.13
CA ARG A 100 15.90 -9.21 -17.52
C ARG A 100 16.77 -9.97 -18.51
N ASP A 101 18.08 -9.92 -18.30
CA ASP A 101 19.10 -10.49 -19.19
C ASP A 101 19.17 -12.02 -19.10
N ARG A 102 19.20 -12.58 -17.88
CA ARG A 102 19.48 -14.01 -17.67
C ARG A 102 18.53 -14.75 -16.72
N GLY A 103 17.45 -14.10 -16.28
CA GLY A 103 16.39 -14.72 -15.45
C GLY A 103 16.69 -14.82 -13.96
N TRP A 104 17.84 -14.33 -13.49
CA TRP A 104 18.22 -14.29 -12.07
C TRP A 104 19.26 -13.18 -11.79
N ALA A 105 19.36 -12.78 -10.52
CA ALA A 105 20.34 -11.83 -10.00
C ALA A 105 21.00 -12.34 -8.72
N GLU A 106 22.12 -11.73 -8.34
CA GLU A 106 22.72 -11.88 -7.03
C GLU A 106 23.10 -10.49 -6.52
N LEU A 107 22.56 -10.08 -5.38
CA LEU A 107 23.00 -8.87 -4.70
C LEU A 107 22.85 -8.98 -3.18
N ALA A 108 23.66 -8.18 -2.47
CA ALA A 108 23.63 -8.08 -1.02
C ALA A 108 22.39 -7.31 -0.54
N PRO A 109 21.54 -7.91 0.33
CA PRO A 109 20.50 -7.19 1.04
C PRO A 109 21.09 -6.40 2.22
N TRP A 110 20.40 -5.33 2.61
CA TRP A 110 20.74 -4.51 3.76
C TRP A 110 20.21 -5.13 5.05
N ASP A 111 21.11 -5.37 6.01
CA ASP A 111 20.72 -5.73 7.37
C ASP A 111 20.42 -4.44 8.15
N TRP A 112 19.13 -4.14 8.27
CA TRP A 112 18.61 -2.99 9.02
C TRP A 112 18.94 -3.01 10.52
N HIS A 113 19.13 -4.19 11.12
CA HIS A 113 19.50 -4.30 12.53
C HIS A 113 20.97 -4.03 12.74
N ALA A 114 21.81 -4.56 11.84
CA ALA A 114 23.25 -4.41 11.93
C ALA A 114 23.78 -3.13 11.26
N GLY A 115 22.96 -2.43 10.47
CA GLY A 115 23.35 -1.24 9.73
C GLY A 115 24.45 -1.51 8.71
N ARG A 116 24.43 -2.68 8.05
CA ARG A 116 25.43 -3.08 7.05
C ARG A 116 24.85 -3.99 5.99
N TRP A 117 25.56 -4.14 4.88
CA TRP A 117 25.24 -5.15 3.88
C TRP A 117 25.47 -6.57 4.42
N SER A 118 24.53 -7.46 4.13
CA SER A 118 24.69 -8.90 4.30
C SER A 118 25.49 -9.51 3.15
N PRO A 119 25.96 -10.77 3.27
CA PRO A 119 26.46 -11.49 2.11
C PRO A 119 25.44 -11.51 0.95
N PRO A 120 25.89 -11.48 -0.32
CA PRO A 120 25.01 -11.56 -1.47
C PRO A 120 24.09 -12.79 -1.45
N ALA A 121 22.87 -12.62 -1.93
CA ALA A 121 21.90 -13.70 -2.09
C ALA A 121 21.35 -13.72 -3.52
N ARG A 122 21.09 -14.93 -4.03
CA ARG A 122 20.53 -15.16 -5.36
C ARG A 122 19.01 -14.96 -5.37
N ILE A 123 18.49 -14.32 -6.41
CA ILE A 123 17.06 -14.10 -6.66
C ILE A 123 16.71 -14.50 -8.11
N PRO A 124 15.78 -15.46 -8.33
CA PRO A 124 15.21 -16.35 -7.32
C PRO A 124 16.28 -17.26 -6.69
N ALA A 125 15.99 -17.82 -5.52
CA ALA A 125 16.92 -18.69 -4.80
C ALA A 125 17.34 -19.94 -5.59
N ARG A 126 16.49 -20.38 -6.53
CA ARG A 126 16.74 -21.51 -7.45
C ARG A 126 16.11 -21.22 -8.81
N GLY A 127 16.69 -21.78 -9.87
CA GLY A 127 16.16 -21.65 -11.23
C GLY A 127 16.14 -20.21 -11.76
N CYS A 128 15.13 -19.93 -12.58
CA CYS A 128 14.78 -18.62 -13.12
C CYS A 128 13.31 -18.35 -12.81
N ALA A 129 12.93 -17.08 -12.71
CA ALA A 129 11.53 -16.69 -12.52
C ALA A 129 10.86 -16.41 -13.87
N ASP A 130 9.60 -16.81 -14.03
CA ASP A 130 8.75 -16.37 -15.13
C ASP A 130 8.30 -14.92 -14.91
N VAL A 131 8.09 -14.55 -13.64
CA VAL A 131 7.68 -13.20 -13.21
C VAL A 131 8.51 -12.77 -12.00
N LEU A 132 9.06 -11.56 -12.04
CA LEU A 132 9.61 -10.89 -10.85
C LEU A 132 8.67 -9.74 -10.44
N LEU A 133 8.09 -9.85 -9.25
CA LEU A 133 7.37 -8.76 -8.59
C LEU A 133 8.36 -7.96 -7.75
N LEU A 134 8.69 -6.75 -8.18
CA LEU A 134 9.42 -5.76 -7.38
C LEU A 134 8.41 -4.91 -6.61
N VAL A 135 8.43 -5.01 -5.28
CA VAL A 135 7.44 -4.39 -4.40
C VAL A 135 8.15 -3.41 -3.49
N GLY A 136 7.60 -2.22 -3.30
CA GLY A 136 8.20 -1.26 -2.36
C GLY A 136 8.08 0.17 -2.83
N CYS A 137 8.47 1.10 -1.98
CA CYS A 137 8.47 2.53 -2.30
C CYS A 137 9.47 2.79 -3.43
N GLY A 138 9.01 3.35 -4.54
CA GLY A 138 9.87 3.67 -5.69
C GLY A 138 10.18 2.47 -6.59
N SER A 139 9.46 1.35 -6.46
CA SER A 139 9.60 0.21 -7.38
C SER A 139 9.25 0.56 -8.82
N THR A 140 8.54 1.67 -9.06
CA THR A 140 8.22 2.22 -10.39
C THR A 140 8.87 3.57 -10.67
N SER A 141 9.87 3.95 -9.87
CA SER A 141 10.66 5.20 -10.02
C SER A 141 11.45 5.25 -11.33
N ALA A 142 12.02 6.42 -11.66
CA ALA A 142 12.74 6.64 -12.92
C ALA A 142 13.84 5.59 -13.22
N PRO A 143 14.68 5.14 -12.25
CA PRO A 143 15.64 4.07 -12.50
C PRO A 143 15.01 2.71 -12.88
N CYS A 144 13.91 2.35 -12.24
CA CYS A 144 13.28 1.04 -12.42
C CYS A 144 12.39 0.99 -13.67
N ALA A 145 11.68 2.08 -13.97
CA ALA A 145 10.62 2.09 -14.97
C ALA A 145 11.01 1.59 -16.38
N PRO A 146 12.19 1.94 -16.94
CA PRO A 146 12.60 1.43 -18.26
C PRO A 146 12.77 -0.09 -18.33
N LEU A 147 12.90 -0.74 -17.17
CA LEU A 147 13.10 -2.18 -17.05
C LEU A 147 11.81 -2.93 -16.79
N LEU A 148 10.68 -2.28 -16.50
CA LEU A 148 9.41 -2.94 -16.19
C LEU A 148 8.58 -3.23 -17.43
N ASP A 149 7.86 -4.35 -17.44
CA ASP A 149 6.79 -4.61 -18.43
C ASP A 149 5.41 -4.16 -17.93
N VAL A 150 5.22 -4.10 -16.61
CA VAL A 150 3.97 -3.63 -15.98
C VAL A 150 4.31 -2.81 -14.74
N SER A 151 3.67 -1.66 -14.61
CA SER A 151 3.75 -0.78 -13.44
C SER A 151 2.40 -0.65 -12.76
N VAL A 152 2.36 -0.89 -11.45
CA VAL A 152 1.15 -0.83 -10.63
C VAL A 152 1.34 0.21 -9.54
N TRP A 153 0.39 1.12 -9.39
CA TRP A 153 0.39 2.12 -8.32
C TRP A 153 -0.80 1.91 -7.38
N LEU A 154 -0.54 1.81 -6.08
CA LEU A 154 -1.54 1.76 -5.03
C LEU A 154 -1.67 3.11 -4.36
N ASP A 155 -2.86 3.69 -4.50
CA ASP A 155 -3.24 4.93 -3.87
C ASP A 155 -3.91 4.68 -2.51
N LEU A 156 -3.55 5.48 -1.52
CA LEU A 156 -4.20 5.51 -0.21
C LEU A 156 -3.88 6.84 0.48
N ASP A 157 -4.89 7.44 1.08
CA ASP A 157 -4.75 8.71 1.79
C ASP A 157 -3.73 8.60 2.94
N GLU A 158 -3.03 9.71 3.22
CA GLU A 158 -2.00 9.71 4.25
C GLU A 158 -2.52 9.34 5.63
N GLY A 159 -3.74 9.78 5.98
CA GLY A 159 -4.36 9.49 7.27
C GLY A 159 -4.52 8.00 7.48
N GLU A 160 -5.07 7.29 6.50
CA GLU A 160 -5.25 5.85 6.56
C GLU A 160 -3.92 5.09 6.47
N ARG A 161 -2.99 5.51 5.61
CA ARG A 161 -1.63 4.95 5.58
C ARG A 161 -0.96 5.03 6.94
N ARG A 162 -1.02 6.19 7.60
CA ARG A 162 -0.43 6.41 8.92
C ARG A 162 -1.15 5.61 9.99
N ARG A 163 -2.49 5.51 9.94
CA ARG A 163 -3.26 4.63 10.84
C ARG A 163 -2.84 3.17 10.71
N ARG A 164 -2.70 2.66 9.48
CA ARG A 164 -2.27 1.27 9.21
C ARG A 164 -0.88 0.99 9.73
N VAL A 165 0.08 1.88 9.46
CA VAL A 165 1.45 1.75 9.99
C VAL A 165 1.45 1.80 11.51
N THR A 166 0.71 2.74 12.11
CA THR A 166 0.59 2.86 13.58
C THR A 166 0.03 1.59 14.21
N ARG A 167 -1.00 1.00 13.61
CA ARG A 167 -1.60 -0.26 14.08
C ARG A 167 -0.62 -1.43 13.99
N ARG A 168 0.17 -1.50 12.92
CA ARG A 168 1.11 -2.61 12.66
C ARG A 168 2.39 -2.53 13.50
N GLU A 169 2.93 -1.32 13.65
CA GLU A 169 4.31 -1.10 14.12
C GLU A 169 4.41 -0.21 15.36
N GLY A 170 3.33 0.43 15.78
CA GLY A 170 3.35 1.53 16.74
C GLY A 170 3.59 2.88 16.06
N ASP A 171 3.69 3.96 16.84
CA ASP A 171 3.84 5.32 16.30
C ASP A 171 5.06 5.42 15.37
N PRO A 172 4.87 5.71 14.07
CA PRO A 172 5.98 5.88 13.14
C PRO A 172 6.81 7.14 13.44
N GLY A 173 6.33 8.02 14.32
CA GLY A 173 7.11 9.02 15.03
C GLY A 173 8.04 9.83 14.13
N ALA A 174 9.34 9.79 14.44
CA ALA A 174 10.37 10.61 13.82
C ALA A 174 10.71 10.21 12.37
N TRP A 175 10.56 8.93 11.99
CA TRP A 175 11.00 8.45 10.68
C TRP A 175 9.98 8.71 9.57
N TRP A 176 8.68 8.83 9.89
CA TRP A 176 7.60 9.01 8.90
C TRP A 176 7.90 10.15 7.92
N ARG A 177 8.19 11.34 8.45
CA ARG A 177 8.44 12.53 7.63
C ARG A 177 9.74 12.44 6.83
N ALA A 178 10.78 11.79 7.37
CA ALA A 178 12.04 11.62 6.67
C ALA A 178 11.92 10.67 5.49
N TRP A 179 11.18 9.57 5.67
CA TRP A 179 10.87 8.64 4.61
C TRP A 179 9.95 9.26 3.55
N ALA A 180 8.88 9.94 3.98
CA ALA A 180 7.93 10.61 3.08
C ALA A 180 8.61 11.62 2.15
N ARG A 181 9.60 12.38 2.65
CA ARG A 181 10.38 13.30 1.81
C ARG A 181 11.16 12.59 0.71
N GLN A 182 11.71 11.41 0.98
CA GLN A 182 12.40 10.63 -0.05
C GLN A 182 11.42 10.08 -1.09
N GLU A 183 10.24 9.63 -0.65
CA GLU A 183 9.15 9.25 -1.57
C GLU A 183 8.75 10.43 -2.46
N ASP A 184 8.65 11.65 -1.89
CA ASP A 184 8.33 12.86 -2.65
C ASP A 184 9.39 13.18 -3.71
N LEU A 185 10.68 13.01 -3.40
CA LEU A 185 11.76 13.23 -4.36
C LEU A 185 11.67 12.29 -5.56
N LEU A 186 11.45 10.99 -5.32
CA LEU A 186 11.27 10.02 -6.40
C LEU A 186 10.02 10.32 -7.24
N LEU A 187 8.94 10.77 -6.61
CA LEU A 187 7.69 11.12 -7.30
C LEU A 187 7.76 12.44 -8.07
N ALA A 188 8.60 13.37 -7.63
CA ALA A 188 8.88 14.61 -8.35
C ALA A 188 9.70 14.33 -9.62
N GLU A 189 10.62 13.38 -9.59
CA GLU A 189 11.37 12.93 -10.76
C GLU A 189 10.49 12.16 -11.75
N ARG A 190 9.62 11.28 -11.24
CA ARG A 190 8.66 10.52 -12.04
C ARG A 190 7.32 10.41 -11.34
N ASP A 191 6.28 10.94 -11.97
CA ASP A 191 4.90 10.80 -11.52
C ASP A 191 4.40 9.35 -11.73
N SER A 192 4.82 8.45 -10.84
CA SER A 192 4.49 7.02 -10.89
C SER A 192 2.99 6.77 -10.85
N ALA A 193 2.22 7.60 -10.14
CA ALA A 193 0.78 7.45 -10.04
C ALA A 193 0.08 7.73 -11.38
N ARG A 194 0.54 8.74 -12.12
CA ARG A 194 -0.01 9.09 -13.44
C ARG A 194 0.48 8.15 -14.54
N LEU A 195 1.71 7.63 -14.42
CA LEU A 195 2.34 6.82 -15.45
C LEU A 195 2.15 5.31 -15.28
N ALA A 196 1.48 4.87 -14.20
CA ALA A 196 1.22 3.45 -13.96
C ALA A 196 0.28 2.85 -15.01
N ASP A 197 0.55 1.61 -15.40
CA ASP A 197 -0.35 0.81 -16.24
C ASP A 197 -1.67 0.47 -15.53
N VAL A 198 -1.58 0.25 -14.21
CA VAL A 198 -2.71 -0.09 -13.34
C VAL A 198 -2.64 0.79 -12.10
N ARG A 199 -3.71 1.54 -11.83
CA ARG A 199 -3.86 2.33 -10.61
C ARG A 199 -4.99 1.75 -9.76
N ILE A 200 -4.66 1.38 -8.53
CA ILE A 200 -5.60 0.82 -7.57
C ILE A 200 -5.89 1.90 -6.54
N ALA A 201 -7.12 2.40 -6.52
CA ALA A 201 -7.62 3.29 -5.50
C ALA A 201 -8.43 2.51 -4.46
N PRO A 202 -8.56 3.03 -3.22
CA PRO A 202 -9.40 2.40 -2.21
C PRO A 202 -10.84 2.35 -2.69
N THR A 203 -11.53 1.23 -2.45
CA THR A 203 -12.98 1.21 -2.67
C THR A 203 -13.61 2.10 -1.61
N ALA A 204 -14.32 3.16 -2.02
CA ALA A 204 -15.05 3.99 -1.07
C ALA A 204 -15.97 3.07 -0.25
N ARG A 205 -15.78 3.06 1.08
CA ARG A 205 -16.76 2.42 1.96
C ARG A 205 -18.10 3.09 1.67
N ARG A 206 -19.06 2.34 1.12
CA ARG A 206 -20.47 2.76 1.13
C ARG A 206 -20.82 2.93 2.59
N THR A 207 -20.78 4.17 3.08
CA THR A 207 -21.49 4.51 4.31
C THR A 207 -22.94 4.18 4.02
N ALA A 208 -23.49 3.18 4.71
CA ALA A 208 -24.93 3.00 4.74
C ALA A 208 -25.51 4.33 5.26
N SER A 209 -26.06 5.14 4.37
CA SER A 209 -26.85 6.29 4.80
C SER A 209 -28.00 5.72 5.61
N ALA A 210 -28.13 6.14 6.85
CA ALA A 210 -29.32 5.89 7.64
C ALA A 210 -30.53 6.36 6.81
N SER A 211 -31.34 5.42 6.36
CA SER A 211 -32.64 5.72 5.76
C SER A 211 -33.55 6.18 6.89
N ALA A 212 -33.84 7.47 6.92
CA ALA A 212 -35.05 7.96 7.53
C ALA A 212 -36.25 7.33 6.80
N SER A 213 -37.19 6.75 7.55
CA SER A 213 -38.56 6.57 7.09
C SER A 213 -39.47 7.25 8.10
N ALA A 214 -40.17 8.27 7.63
CA ALA A 214 -41.26 8.91 8.33
C ALA A 214 -42.58 8.16 8.10
N ALA A 215 -43.49 8.38 9.04
CA ALA A 215 -44.95 8.23 9.00
C ALA A 215 -45.56 6.83 9.18
N ASP A 216 -46.30 6.69 10.28
CA ASP A 216 -47.73 6.35 10.15
C ASP A 216 -48.56 7.08 11.22
N GLU A 217 -49.68 7.65 10.81
CA GLU A 217 -50.61 8.49 11.58
C GLU A 217 -51.97 7.77 11.65
N LYS A 218 -52.58 7.67 12.84
CA LYS A 218 -54.05 7.64 13.00
C LYS A 218 -54.51 7.87 14.45
N ALA A 219 -55.40 8.85 14.62
CA ALA A 219 -56.07 9.34 15.84
C ALA A 219 -57.40 8.58 16.14
N PRO A 220 -58.35 9.03 17.01
CA PRO A 220 -58.32 9.71 18.33
C PRO A 220 -59.20 8.98 19.41
N VAL A 221 -59.30 9.53 20.64
CA VAL A 221 -60.51 9.67 21.54
C VAL A 221 -60.18 9.51 23.04
N GLY A 222 -60.64 10.47 23.87
CA GLY A 222 -61.04 10.24 25.26
C GLY A 222 -60.47 11.18 26.35
N HIS A 223 -61.21 12.25 26.69
CA HIS A 223 -61.13 12.97 27.98
C HIS A 223 -62.03 12.24 29.03
N PRO A 224 -61.80 12.31 30.37
CA PRO A 224 -61.98 13.57 31.14
C PRO A 224 -61.10 13.83 32.40
N VAL A 225 -60.90 15.14 32.64
CA VAL A 225 -61.01 15.97 33.87
C VAL A 225 -60.54 15.44 35.25
N THR A 226 -59.59 16.17 35.89
CA THR A 226 -59.60 16.80 37.25
C THR A 226 -58.16 17.22 37.59
N GLY A 227 -57.79 18.32 38.25
CA GLY A 227 -58.43 19.50 38.84
C GLY A 227 -57.34 20.43 39.44
N ALA A 228 -57.75 21.65 39.84
CA ALA A 228 -57.10 22.59 40.77
C ALA A 228 -55.77 23.27 40.35
N GLN A 229 -55.77 24.57 39.99
CA GLN A 229 -55.60 25.79 40.83
C GLN A 229 -54.15 26.35 40.74
N SER A 230 -54.02 27.58 40.20
CA SER A 230 -53.49 28.83 40.84
C SER A 230 -52.06 28.71 41.41
N ASP A 231 -51.08 29.56 41.12
CA ASP A 231 -51.10 31.01 40.92
C ASP A 231 -49.86 31.48 40.15
N ARG A 232 -49.97 32.69 39.58
CA ARG A 232 -48.90 33.47 38.94
C ARG A 232 -48.26 34.46 39.96
N PRO A 233 -47.30 35.31 39.56
CA PRO A 233 -45.89 35.39 40.00
C PRO A 233 -45.62 36.50 41.04
N PRO A 234 -44.35 36.91 41.27
CA PRO A 234 -43.94 38.17 40.64
C PRO A 234 -42.47 38.24 40.15
N ARG A 235 -42.24 39.24 39.31
CA ARG A 235 -40.96 39.80 38.86
C ARG A 235 -40.49 40.94 39.80
N LEU A 236 -39.27 41.45 39.50
CA LEU A 236 -38.63 42.73 39.90
C LEU A 236 -37.68 42.59 41.10
N SER A 237 -36.49 43.20 41.21
CA SER A 237 -35.64 44.13 40.42
C SER A 237 -34.22 44.09 41.04
N ALA A 238 -33.14 44.24 40.30
CA ALA A 238 -32.23 45.41 40.21
C ALA A 238 -31.58 45.94 41.51
N ASP A 239 -30.30 46.30 41.36
CA ASP A 239 -29.38 47.15 42.14
C ASP A 239 -28.52 46.54 43.27
N GLY A 240 -27.22 46.85 43.17
CA GLY A 240 -26.11 46.53 44.08
C GLY A 240 -24.77 46.56 43.37
#